data_AF-A0A7I8K9P4-F1
#
_entry.id   AF-A0A7I8K9P4-F1
#
_cell.length_a   1.000
_cell.length_b   1.000
_cell.length_c   1.000
_cell.angle_alpha   90.00
_cell.angle_beta   90.00
_cell.angle_gamma   90.00
#
_symmetry.space_group_name_H-M   'P 1'
#
loop_
_entity.id
_entity.type
_entity.pdbx_description
1 polymer ?
#
loop_
_entity_poly.entity_id
_entity_poly.type
_entity_poly.pdbx_seq_one_letter_code
_entity_poly.pdbx_strand_id
1 'polypeptide(L)'
;MAALSWKTVEVAVLLPFFLLLSVSAPLMDSQSCLPPHLVPQVLSDLRRRYAAEFGDYLISESPSFFLGLLWVELLFVWPVSIAAAYAIVTGGRRWLPKACLMAGVSVATSMAAIMAEIVNSGRGSTKLLQMYAPFAGFAVVAILRGIFPSSSSSEAAIDPAARKTKKKKTKSGDL
;
A
#
# COMPACT_ATOMS: atom_id res chain seq x y z
N MET A 1 -6.25 23.88 -12.08
CA MET A 1 -6.69 22.62 -12.74
C MET A 1 -5.86 21.39 -12.34
N ALA A 2 -4.59 21.48 -11.94
CA ALA A 2 -3.78 20.30 -11.55
C ALA A 2 -4.22 19.59 -10.25
N ALA A 3 -4.76 20.32 -9.27
CA ALA A 3 -5.16 19.74 -7.97
C ALA A 3 -6.39 18.81 -8.03
N LEU A 4 -7.15 18.83 -9.13
CA LEU A 4 -8.32 17.98 -9.32
C LEU A 4 -7.92 16.58 -9.84
N SER A 5 -6.80 16.44 -10.55
CA SER A 5 -6.37 15.17 -11.13
C SER A 5 -5.93 14.17 -10.06
N TRP A 6 -5.10 14.61 -9.10
CA TRP A 6 -4.52 13.70 -8.12
C TRP A 6 -5.55 13.18 -7.10
N LYS A 7 -6.49 14.02 -6.67
CA LYS A 7 -7.58 13.60 -5.76
C LYS A 7 -8.46 12.52 -6.38
N THR A 8 -8.72 12.63 -7.69
CA THR A 8 -9.48 11.61 -8.42
C THR A 8 -8.71 10.30 -8.47
N VAL A 9 -7.39 10.32 -8.74
CA VAL A 9 -6.55 9.11 -8.72
C VAL A 9 -6.51 8.47 -7.32
N GLU A 10 -6.43 9.28 -6.26
CA GLU A 10 -6.47 8.79 -4.88
C GLU A 10 -7.76 8.04 -4.57
N VAL A 11 -8.91 8.60 -4.94
CA VAL A 11 -10.21 8.00 -4.63
C VAL A 11 -10.55 6.85 -5.58
N ALA A 12 -10.25 6.98 -6.87
CA ALA A 12 -10.63 6.01 -7.88
C ALA A 12 -9.69 4.80 -7.97
N VAL A 13 -8.41 4.98 -7.62
CA VAL A 13 -7.39 3.92 -7.76
C VAL A 13 -6.78 3.55 -6.41
N LEU A 14 -6.19 4.51 -5.70
CA LEU A 14 -5.43 4.17 -4.49
C LEU A 14 -6.31 3.67 -3.34
N LEU A 15 -7.46 4.32 -3.11
CA LEU A 15 -8.40 3.96 -2.05
C LEU A 15 -8.92 2.53 -2.17
N PRO A 16 -9.48 2.07 -3.31
CA PRO A 16 -9.96 0.69 -3.42
C PRO A 16 -8.83 -0.33 -3.24
N PHE A 17 -7.62 -0.06 -3.74
CA PHE A 17 -6.48 -0.95 -3.52
C PHE A 17 -6.03 -0.97 -2.05
N PHE A 18 -5.96 0.17 -1.37
CA PHE A 18 -5.61 0.18 0.06
C PHE A 18 -6.68 -0.51 0.92
N LEU A 19 -7.96 -0.36 0.59
CA LEU A 19 -9.04 -1.10 1.24
C LEU A 19 -8.93 -2.60 0.96
N LEU A 20 -8.63 -2.98 -0.29
CA LEU A 20 -8.39 -4.36 -0.67
C LEU A 20 -7.26 -4.95 0.17
N LEU A 21 -6.09 -4.31 0.22
CA LEU A 21 -4.94 -4.76 1.03
C LEU A 21 -5.28 -4.81 2.53
N SER A 22 -6.06 -3.85 3.03
CA SER A 22 -6.49 -3.80 4.42
C SER A 22 -7.35 -5.00 4.83
N VAL A 23 -8.10 -5.59 3.89
CA VAL A 23 -8.97 -6.74 4.12
C VAL A 23 -8.29 -8.04 3.72
N SER A 24 -7.58 -8.05 2.59
CA SER A 24 -6.95 -9.24 2.03
C SER A 24 -5.75 -9.69 2.85
N ALA A 25 -4.89 -8.77 3.31
CA ALA A 25 -3.70 -9.14 4.08
C ALA A 25 -4.03 -9.93 5.36
N PRO A 26 -4.92 -9.46 6.27
CA PRO A 26 -5.26 -10.24 7.45
C PRO A 26 -6.12 -11.45 7.11
N LEU A 27 -6.85 -11.47 5.98
CA LEU A 27 -7.71 -12.60 5.65
C LEU A 27 -6.94 -13.73 4.97
N MET A 28 -6.02 -13.44 4.05
CA MET A 28 -5.27 -14.41 3.25
C MET A 28 -3.90 -14.73 3.87
N ASP A 29 -3.17 -13.72 4.32
CA ASP A 29 -1.79 -13.91 4.79
C ASP A 29 -1.79 -14.55 6.18
N SER A 30 -2.76 -14.22 7.03
CA SER A 30 -2.91 -14.87 8.32
C SER A 30 -3.15 -16.38 8.18
N GLN A 31 -3.84 -16.84 7.14
CA GLN A 31 -4.04 -18.27 6.89
C GLN A 31 -2.74 -19.00 6.51
N SER A 32 -1.81 -18.27 5.89
CA SER A 32 -0.53 -18.81 5.45
C SER A 32 0.52 -18.75 6.57
N CYS A 33 0.45 -17.73 7.42
CA CYS A 33 1.35 -17.54 8.55
C CYS A 33 0.92 -18.29 9.83
N LEU A 34 -0.37 -18.59 10.00
CA LEU A 34 -0.85 -19.37 11.15
C LEU A 34 -0.64 -20.87 10.91
N PRO A 35 -0.25 -21.60 11.97
CA PRO A 35 -0.12 -23.04 11.88
C PRO A 35 -1.49 -23.70 11.65
N PRO A 36 -1.54 -24.82 10.89
CA PRO A 36 -2.77 -25.40 10.34
C PRO A 36 -3.83 -25.84 11.37
N HIS A 37 -3.51 -25.85 12.66
CA HIS A 37 -4.45 -26.15 13.74
C HIS A 37 -5.28 -24.94 14.20
N LEU A 38 -4.90 -23.72 13.81
CA LEU A 38 -5.63 -22.48 14.14
C LEU A 38 -6.44 -21.92 12.96
N VAL A 39 -6.28 -22.49 11.76
CA VAL A 39 -6.98 -22.04 10.56
C VAL A 39 -8.28 -22.84 10.39
N PRO A 40 -9.46 -22.18 10.37
CA PRO A 40 -10.73 -22.87 10.16
C PRO A 40 -10.77 -23.59 8.80
N GLN A 41 -11.35 -24.78 8.76
CA GLN A 41 -11.37 -25.64 7.55
C GLN A 41 -11.96 -24.95 6.30
N VAL A 42 -12.94 -24.05 6.50
CA VAL A 42 -13.58 -23.27 5.43
C VAL A 42 -12.57 -22.42 4.65
N LEU A 43 -11.58 -21.84 5.35
CA LEU A 43 -10.55 -20.98 4.77
C LEU A 43 -9.50 -21.81 4.01
N SER A 44 -9.11 -22.97 4.55
CA SER A 44 -8.21 -23.90 3.85
C SER A 44 -8.83 -24.49 2.57
N ASP A 45 -10.15 -24.70 2.55
CA ASP A 45 -10.87 -25.18 1.37
C ASP A 45 -11.01 -24.10 0.29
N LEU A 46 -11.23 -22.84 0.67
CA LEU A 46 -11.19 -21.70 -0.25
C LEU A 46 -9.81 -21.55 -0.91
N ARG A 47 -8.74 -21.68 -0.13
CA ARG A 47 -7.36 -21.66 -0.65
C ARG A 47 -7.11 -22.81 -1.63
N ARG A 48 -7.56 -24.04 -1.32
CA ARG A 48 -7.45 -25.19 -2.23
C ARG A 48 -8.24 -24.99 -3.52
N ARG A 49 -9.48 -24.47 -3.43
CA ARG A 49 -10.29 -24.15 -4.61
C ARG A 49 -9.64 -23.07 -5.45
N TYR A 50 -9.13 -22.01 -4.82
CA TYR A 50 -8.41 -20.95 -5.53
C TYR A 50 -7.12 -21.47 -6.20
N ALA A 51 -6.31 -22.27 -5.50
CA ALA A 51 -5.11 -22.88 -6.06
C ALA A 51 -5.43 -23.81 -7.24
N ALA A 52 -6.53 -24.57 -7.15
CA ALA A 52 -7.01 -25.42 -8.23
C ALA A 52 -7.56 -24.63 -9.43
N GLU A 53 -8.26 -23.52 -9.19
CA GLU A 53 -8.91 -22.70 -10.22
C GLU A 53 -7.92 -21.80 -10.99
N PHE A 54 -6.92 -21.28 -10.29
CA PHE A 54 -5.94 -20.33 -10.85
C PHE A 54 -4.58 -20.97 -11.17
N GLY A 55 -4.33 -22.20 -10.70
CA GLY A 55 -3.03 -22.87 -10.86
C GLY A 55 -1.89 -22.14 -10.18
N ASP A 56 -2.20 -21.36 -9.14
CA ASP A 56 -1.22 -20.53 -8.44
C ASP A 56 -0.35 -21.41 -7.53
N TYR A 57 0.79 -21.83 -8.08
CA TYR A 57 1.73 -22.68 -7.37
C TYR A 57 2.38 -21.97 -6.18
N LEU A 58 2.42 -20.62 -6.15
CA LEU A 58 2.96 -19.88 -5.00
C LEU A 58 2.09 -20.06 -3.76
N ILE A 59 0.77 -20.11 -3.96
CA ILE A 59 -0.19 -20.36 -2.87
C ILE A 59 -0.28 -21.86 -2.55
N SER A 60 -0.15 -22.73 -3.57
CA SER A 60 -0.21 -24.19 -3.38
C SER A 60 1.03 -24.78 -2.71
N GLU A 61 2.23 -24.38 -3.14
CA GLU A 61 3.51 -24.90 -2.66
C GLU A 61 4.08 -24.01 -1.53
N SER A 62 3.63 -22.75 -1.41
CA SER A 62 4.02 -21.79 -0.35
C SER A 62 5.53 -21.79 -0.07
N PRO A 63 6.37 -21.51 -1.09
CA PRO A 63 7.82 -21.50 -0.92
C PRO A 63 8.24 -20.49 0.16
N SER A 64 9.35 -20.77 0.85
CA SER A 64 9.78 -20.01 2.03
C SER A 64 10.00 -18.52 1.76
N PHE A 65 10.43 -18.14 0.54
CA PHE A 65 10.56 -16.73 0.17
C PHE A 65 9.19 -16.02 0.11
N PHE A 66 8.16 -16.70 -0.38
CA PHE A 66 6.81 -16.17 -0.51
C PHE A 66 6.19 -15.95 0.87
N LEU A 67 6.41 -16.89 1.80
CA LEU A 67 6.00 -16.72 3.19
C LEU A 67 6.67 -15.51 3.86
N GLY A 68 7.94 -15.24 3.53
CA GLY A 68 8.63 -14.02 3.96
C GLY A 68 7.97 -12.74 3.42
N LEU A 69 7.53 -12.73 2.16
CA LEU A 69 6.77 -11.62 1.60
C LEU A 69 5.42 -11.43 2.29
N LEU A 70 4.70 -12.51 2.60
CA LEU A 70 3.43 -12.46 3.34
C LEU A 70 3.60 -11.87 4.75
N TRP A 71 4.71 -12.15 5.43
CA TRP A 71 5.01 -11.51 6.71
C TRP A 71 5.22 -10.00 6.58
N VAL A 72 5.92 -9.54 5.54
CA VAL A 72 6.08 -8.11 5.26
C VAL A 72 4.74 -7.48 4.91
N GLU A 73 3.91 -8.17 4.13
CA GLU A 73 2.59 -7.68 3.76
C GLU A 73 1.69 -7.54 5.02
N LEU A 74 1.67 -8.56 5.87
CA LEU A 74 0.86 -8.59 7.08
C LEU A 74 1.34 -7.64 8.19
N LEU A 75 2.64 -7.52 8.43
CA LEU A 75 3.17 -6.71 9.54
C LEU A 75 3.43 -5.26 9.15
N PHE A 76 3.70 -4.98 7.87
CA PHE A 76 4.10 -3.65 7.42
C PHE A 76 3.09 -3.04 6.44
N VAL A 77 2.75 -3.73 5.36
CA VAL A 77 1.86 -3.15 4.33
C VAL A 77 0.43 -2.99 4.88
N TRP A 78 -0.05 -3.92 5.70
CA TRP A 78 -1.38 -3.88 6.32
C TRP A 78 -1.63 -2.65 7.21
N PRO A 79 -0.83 -2.34 8.24
CA PRO A 79 -1.06 -1.13 9.04
C PRO A 79 -0.89 0.15 8.20
N VAL A 80 0.01 0.14 7.23
CA VAL A 80 0.23 1.28 6.32
C VAL A 80 -0.97 1.46 5.38
N SER A 81 -1.61 0.40 4.91
CA SER A 81 -2.77 0.46 4.01
C SER A 81 -4.01 0.99 4.73
N ILE A 82 -4.26 0.56 5.98
CA ILE A 82 -5.31 1.13 6.84
C ILE A 82 -5.07 2.64 7.03
N ALA A 83 -3.84 3.01 7.38
CA ALA A 83 -3.48 4.39 7.63
C ALA A 83 -3.63 5.26 6.36
N ALA A 84 -3.21 4.75 5.20
CA ALA A 84 -3.35 5.41 3.91
C ALA A 84 -4.82 5.58 3.50
N ALA A 85 -5.65 4.54 3.63
CA ALA A 85 -7.09 4.60 3.36
C ALA A 85 -7.77 5.64 4.24
N TYR A 86 -7.48 5.64 5.54
CA TYR A 86 -7.98 6.64 6.48
C TYR A 86 -7.56 8.07 6.11
N ALA A 87 -6.31 8.26 5.70
CA ALA A 87 -5.80 9.57 5.28
C ALA A 87 -6.49 10.07 4.00
N ILE A 88 -6.86 9.19 3.06
CA ILE A 88 -7.63 9.55 1.86
C ILE A 88 -9.06 9.95 2.24
N VAL A 89 -9.74 9.12 3.05
CA VAL A 89 -11.15 9.36 3.45
C VAL A 89 -11.30 10.65 4.27
N THR A 90 -10.31 11.00 5.09
CA THR A 90 -10.32 12.23 5.90
C THR A 90 -9.85 13.49 5.16
N GLY A 91 -9.72 13.44 3.84
CA GLY A 91 -9.41 14.62 3.00
C GLY A 91 -7.92 14.91 2.78
N GLY A 92 -7.07 13.88 2.86
CA GLY A 92 -5.65 13.96 2.49
C GLY A 92 -4.76 14.54 3.59
N ARG A 93 -4.31 13.68 4.52
CA ARG A 93 -3.33 14.07 5.55
C ARG A 93 -1.92 14.25 4.96
N ARG A 94 -1.09 15.10 5.59
CA ARG A 94 0.29 15.41 5.15
C ARG A 94 1.24 14.21 5.09
N TRP A 95 0.91 13.11 5.76
CA TRP A 95 1.70 11.88 5.76
C TRP A 95 1.22 10.85 4.73
N LEU A 96 0.12 11.12 4.01
CA LEU A 96 -0.38 10.26 2.94
C LEU A 96 0.70 9.97 1.85
N PRO A 97 1.45 10.96 1.34
CA PRO A 97 2.48 10.68 0.33
C PRO A 97 3.55 9.73 0.85
N LYS A 98 3.95 9.87 2.13
CA LYS A 98 4.93 8.98 2.75
C LYS A 98 4.40 7.56 2.90
N ALA A 99 3.15 7.41 3.34
CA ALA A 99 2.49 6.11 3.45
C ALA A 99 2.35 5.44 2.06
N CYS A 100 1.94 6.18 1.03
CA CYS A 100 1.86 5.69 -0.34
C CYS A 100 3.23 5.28 -0.89
N LEU A 101 4.29 6.04 -0.59
CA LEU A 101 5.65 5.69 -1.00
C LEU A 101 6.09 4.37 -0.35
N MET A 102 5.91 4.25 0.97
CA MET A 102 6.30 3.06 1.73
C MET A 102 5.54 1.82 1.24
N ALA A 103 4.22 1.90 1.15
CA ALA A 103 3.40 0.80 0.63
C ALA A 103 3.73 0.49 -0.84
N GLY A 104 3.86 1.52 -1.68
CA GLY A 104 4.17 1.37 -3.10
C GLY A 104 5.50 0.68 -3.34
N VAL A 105 6.56 1.07 -2.64
CA VAL A 105 7.88 0.43 -2.75
C VAL A 105 7.82 -1.02 -2.28
N SER A 106 7.22 -1.29 -1.12
CA SER A 106 7.10 -2.67 -0.60
C SER A 106 6.30 -3.58 -1.53
N VAL A 107 5.17 -3.12 -2.06
CA VAL A 107 4.37 -3.89 -3.03
C VAL A 107 5.13 -4.05 -4.35
N ALA A 108 5.84 -3.03 -4.83
CA ALA A 108 6.65 -3.14 -6.04
C ALA A 108 7.77 -4.19 -5.90
N THR A 109 8.46 -4.22 -4.75
CA THR A 109 9.50 -5.24 -4.47
C THR A 109 8.89 -6.63 -4.43
N SER A 110 7.74 -6.80 -3.77
CA SER A 110 7.06 -8.10 -3.69
C SER A 110 6.58 -8.59 -5.06
N MET A 111 5.98 -7.70 -5.86
CA MET A 111 5.56 -8.01 -7.23
C MET A 111 6.75 -8.34 -8.14
N ALA A 112 7.87 -7.63 -8.00
CA ALA A 112 9.08 -7.92 -8.76
C ALA A 112 9.64 -9.30 -8.42
N ALA A 113 9.68 -9.67 -7.14
CA ALA A 113 10.13 -10.99 -6.70
C ALA A 113 9.20 -12.11 -7.22
N ILE A 114 7.89 -11.93 -7.09
CA ILE A 114 6.89 -12.89 -7.56
C ILE A 114 6.95 -13.05 -9.08
N MET A 115 6.97 -11.95 -9.84
CA MET A 115 7.04 -12.02 -11.30
C MET A 115 8.36 -12.61 -11.79
N ALA A 116 9.50 -12.26 -11.17
CA ALA A 116 10.79 -12.85 -11.51
C ALA A 116 10.79 -14.36 -11.30
N GLU A 117 10.23 -14.85 -10.19
CA GLU A 117 10.13 -16.28 -9.92
C GLU A 117 9.15 -16.97 -10.90
N ILE A 118 8.01 -16.35 -11.21
CA ILE A 118 7.05 -16.89 -12.20
C ILE A 118 7.70 -17.03 -13.58
N VAL A 119 8.48 -16.04 -14.01
CA VAL A 119 9.19 -16.07 -15.31
C VAL A 119 10.33 -17.07 -15.28
N ASN A 120 11.12 -17.11 -14.20
CA ASN A 120 12.30 -17.97 -14.08
C ASN A 120 11.94 -19.46 -13.91
N SER A 121 10.85 -19.76 -13.20
CA SER A 121 10.38 -21.13 -13.00
C SER A 121 9.83 -21.79 -14.28
N GLY A 122 9.54 -21.01 -15.33
CA GLY A 122 8.90 -21.52 -16.56
C GLY A 122 7.45 -21.99 -16.35
N ARG A 123 6.91 -21.84 -15.13
CA ARG A 123 5.53 -22.21 -14.76
C ARG A 123 4.55 -21.04 -14.90
N GLY A 124 5.02 -19.90 -15.41
CA GLY A 124 4.23 -18.70 -15.62
C GLY A 124 3.20 -18.82 -16.73
N SER A 125 1.94 -19.00 -16.35
CA SER A 125 0.81 -18.84 -17.25
C SER A 125 0.49 -17.35 -17.46
N THR A 126 0.11 -16.98 -18.69
CA THR A 126 -0.34 -15.61 -19.03
C THR A 126 -1.47 -15.13 -18.11
N LYS A 127 -2.36 -16.04 -17.70
CA LYS A 127 -3.47 -15.76 -16.77
C LYS A 127 -2.96 -15.36 -15.38
N LEU A 128 -1.90 -16.03 -14.90
CA LEU A 128 -1.28 -15.74 -13.61
C LEU A 128 -0.59 -14.37 -13.63
N LEU A 129 0.17 -14.08 -14.69
CA LEU A 129 0.84 -12.79 -14.83
C LEU A 129 -0.16 -11.62 -14.95
N GLN A 130 -1.26 -11.81 -15.69
CA GLN A 130 -2.35 -10.84 -15.78
C GLN A 130 -3.03 -10.58 -14.43
N MET A 131 -3.06 -11.58 -13.55
CA MET A 131 -3.61 -11.41 -12.21
C MET A 131 -2.75 -10.53 -11.30
N TYR A 132 -1.41 -10.62 -11.42
CA TYR A 132 -0.48 -9.82 -10.62
C TYR A 132 -0.22 -8.41 -11.21
N ALA A 133 -0.48 -8.20 -12.50
CA ALA A 133 -0.24 -6.93 -13.19
C ALA A 133 -0.97 -5.71 -12.57
N PRO A 134 -2.24 -5.78 -12.13
CA PRO A 134 -2.92 -4.68 -11.48
C PRO A 134 -2.22 -4.20 -10.19
N PHE A 135 -1.66 -5.12 -9.41
CA PHE A 135 -0.93 -4.80 -8.18
C PHE A 135 0.40 -4.10 -8.49
N ALA A 136 1.10 -4.52 -9.54
CA ALA A 136 2.29 -3.82 -10.03
C ALA A 136 1.94 -2.40 -10.52
N GLY A 137 0.84 -2.24 -11.25
CA GLY A 137 0.34 -0.93 -11.67
C GLY A 137 -0.01 -0.03 -10.49
N PHE A 138 -0.72 -0.56 -9.49
CA PHE A 138 -1.00 0.14 -8.24
C PHE A 138 0.29 0.59 -7.54
N ALA A 139 1.29 -0.28 -7.43
CA ALA A 139 2.56 0.03 -6.78
C ALA A 139 3.26 1.22 -7.44
N VAL A 140 3.29 1.26 -8.78
CA VAL A 140 3.83 2.39 -9.54
C VAL A 140 3.05 3.67 -9.25
N VAL A 141 1.72 3.63 -9.31
CA VAL A 141 0.87 4.81 -9.02
C VAL A 141 1.07 5.31 -7.58
N ALA A 142 1.22 4.40 -6.61
CA ALA A 142 1.48 4.73 -5.22
C ALA A 142 2.88 5.37 -5.00
N ILE A 143 3.91 4.87 -5.69
CA ILE A 143 5.25 5.47 -5.69
C ILE A 143 5.21 6.87 -6.30
N LEU A 144 4.57 7.03 -7.47
CA LEU A 144 4.39 8.33 -8.11
C LEU A 144 3.66 9.29 -7.16
N ARG A 145 2.62 8.82 -6.45
CA ARG A 145 1.95 9.60 -5.41
C ARG A 145 2.95 10.13 -4.39
N GLY A 146 3.77 9.22 -3.89
CA GLY A 146 4.69 9.51 -2.80
C GLY A 146 5.80 10.49 -3.17
N ILE A 147 6.26 10.42 -4.42
CA ILE A 147 7.34 11.28 -4.94
C ILE A 147 6.81 12.66 -5.35
N PHE A 148 5.64 12.74 -5.99
CA PHE A 148 5.09 14.01 -6.45
C PHE A 148 4.36 14.73 -5.30
N PRO A 149 4.89 15.85 -4.78
CA PRO A 149 4.20 16.61 -3.76
C PRO A 149 2.95 17.20 -4.39
N SER A 150 1.78 16.94 -3.80
CA SER A 150 0.62 17.78 -4.05
C SER A 150 0.99 19.18 -3.58
N SER A 151 1.08 20.13 -4.50
CA SER A 151 1.64 21.49 -4.35
C SER A 151 0.95 22.40 -3.32
N SER A 152 0.16 21.86 -2.39
CA SER A 152 -0.67 22.60 -1.45
C SER A 152 -0.24 22.52 0.02
N SER A 153 0.92 21.92 0.37
CA SER A 153 1.31 21.85 1.79
C SER A 153 2.80 21.73 2.10
N SER A 154 3.64 22.41 1.32
CA SER A 154 5.06 22.54 1.65
C SER A 154 5.45 23.98 1.99
N GLU A 155 4.70 24.65 2.88
CA GLU A 155 5.13 25.96 3.44
C GLU A 155 4.41 26.34 4.75
N ALA A 156 4.24 25.41 5.69
CA ALA A 156 3.65 25.76 7.00
C ALA A 156 4.21 24.99 8.20
N ALA A 157 5.33 24.27 8.06
CA ALA A 157 5.87 23.44 9.15
C ALA A 157 7.33 23.74 9.54
N ILE A 158 8.00 24.70 8.91
CA ILE A 158 9.42 24.98 9.23
C ILE A 158 9.60 26.16 10.20
N ASP A 159 8.60 27.00 10.48
CA ASP A 159 8.86 28.14 11.36
C ASP A 159 7.71 28.56 12.30
N PRO A 160 7.53 27.89 13.46
CA PRO A 160 6.71 28.43 14.54
C PRO A 160 7.37 29.61 15.27
N ALA A 161 8.63 29.97 14.97
CA ALA A 161 9.36 31.04 15.68
C ALA A 161 9.15 32.43 15.05
N ALA A 162 8.88 32.54 13.74
CA ALA A 162 8.72 33.83 13.07
C ALA A 162 7.41 34.59 13.40
N ARG A 163 6.39 33.93 13.98
CA ARG A 163 5.08 34.56 14.26
C ARG A 163 5.05 35.39 15.55
N LYS A 164 6.02 35.24 16.45
CA LYS A 164 6.03 35.98 17.74
C LYS A 164 6.69 37.36 17.68
N THR A 165 7.54 37.63 16.69
CA THR A 165 8.30 38.89 16.62
C THR A 165 7.51 40.05 16.01
N LYS A 166 6.50 39.77 15.17
CA LYS A 166 5.72 40.83 14.51
C LYS A 166 4.65 41.48 15.40
N LYS A 167 4.28 40.85 16.53
CA LYS A 167 3.25 41.40 17.45
C LYS A 167 3.82 42.26 18.58
N LYS A 168 5.14 42.24 18.80
CA LYS A 168 5.80 43.05 19.85
C LYS A 168 6.28 44.41 19.35
N LYS A 169 6.42 44.61 18.03
CA LYS A 169 6.93 45.86 17.45
C LYS A 169 5.86 46.93 17.19
N THR A 170 4.57 46.60 17.31
CA THR A 170 3.45 47.55 17.08
C THR A 170 2.91 48.17 18.38
N LYS A 171 3.53 47.90 19.53
CA LYS A 171 3.03 48.38 20.85
C LYS A 171 4.02 49.24 21.63
N SER A 172 5.07 49.73 20.98
CA SER A 172 6.09 50.58 21.60
C SER A 172 6.47 51.68 20.62
N GLY A 173 5.59 52.65 20.46
CA GLY A 173 5.80 53.80 19.58
C GLY A 173 4.81 54.95 19.81
N ASP A 174 4.14 54.98 20.97
CA ASP A 174 3.38 56.14 21.44
C ASP A 174 4.00 56.57 22.78
N LEU A 175 4.90 57.54 22.70
CA LEU A 175 5.36 58.41 23.79
C LEU A 175 5.87 59.70 23.15
#